data_AF-A0A1I5XMG0-F1
#
_entry.id   AF-A0A1I5XMG0-F1
#
_cell.length_a   1.000
_cell.length_b   1.000
_cell.length_c   1.000
_cell.angle_alpha   90.00
_cell.angle_beta   90.00
_cell.angle_gamma   90.00
#
_symmetry.space_group_name_H-M   'P 1'
#
loop_
_entity.id
_entity.type
_entity.pdbx_description
1 polymer ?
#
loop_
_entity_poly.entity_id
_entity_poly.type
_entity_poly.pdbx_seq_one_letter_code
_entity_poly.pdbx_strand_id
1 'polypeptide(L)'
;MQKALTHMNLQLHHVVADITGATGMRIIRAIVAGERNAATLATMRDTRCKSSVETIQSALVGNYQPEHVFALAQALAMYDAYQAQLEVCDQQIAQSLQRLSQQKSPPSEPLPKPRHRTRQPNALNFDVRTVLYQLVGVDLTQIHGIGPYLALRLVAECGTDMSRWRTAHHFTSWLTLAPGCRISGGKVLSAYTRLAIAVGSRINRVGEHIVNGVVGRCDPADLLVAVELQRER
;
A
#
# COMPACT_ATOMS: atom_id res chain seq x y z
N MET A 1 5.19 -15.86 12.84
CA MET A 1 4.94 -15.26 14.16
C MET A 1 3.59 -15.68 14.75
N GLN A 2 2.45 -15.41 14.10
CA GLN A 2 1.12 -15.72 14.67
C GLN A 2 0.94 -17.18 15.12
N LYS A 3 1.40 -18.15 14.33
CA LYS A 3 1.33 -19.57 14.70
C LYS A 3 2.04 -19.90 16.02
N ALA A 4 3.21 -19.29 16.28
CA ALA A 4 3.93 -19.48 17.54
C ALA A 4 3.17 -18.87 18.73
N LEU A 5 2.55 -17.70 18.54
CA LEU A 5 1.67 -17.09 19.54
C LEU A 5 0.46 -17.98 19.86
N THR A 6 -0.18 -18.55 18.84
CA THR A 6 -1.31 -19.48 19.02
C THR A 6 -0.90 -20.73 19.80
N HIS A 7 0.26 -21.33 19.51
CA HIS A 7 0.75 -22.51 20.27
C HIS A 7 1.07 -22.18 21.74
N MET A 8 1.49 -20.94 22.04
CA MET A 8 1.66 -20.47 23.42
C MET A 8 0.34 -20.02 24.08
N ASN A 9 -0.80 -20.16 23.41
CA ASN A 9 -2.10 -19.64 23.86
C ASN A 9 -2.11 -18.12 24.08
N LEU A 10 -1.33 -17.36 23.30
CA LEU A 10 -1.29 -15.89 23.35
C LEU A 10 -2.24 -15.30 22.29
N GLN A 11 -3.25 -14.57 22.74
CA GLN A 11 -4.31 -13.99 21.91
C GLN A 11 -4.02 -12.55 21.49
N LEU A 12 -2.74 -12.17 21.40
CA LEU A 12 -2.32 -10.81 21.08
C LEU A 12 -2.99 -10.27 19.80
N HIS A 13 -3.12 -11.12 18.77
CA HIS A 13 -3.73 -10.78 17.48
C HIS A 13 -5.22 -10.39 17.53
N HIS A 14 -5.93 -10.69 18.62
CA HIS A 14 -7.32 -10.23 18.82
C HIS A 14 -7.38 -8.86 19.49
N VAL A 15 -6.33 -8.46 20.21
CA VAL A 15 -6.32 -7.26 21.06
C VAL A 15 -5.54 -6.11 20.43
N VAL A 16 -4.57 -6.39 19.58
CA VAL A 16 -3.88 -5.36 18.77
C VAL A 16 -4.39 -5.36 17.34
N ALA A 17 -4.45 -4.17 16.73
CA ALA A 17 -4.86 -4.03 15.32
C ALA A 17 -3.88 -4.71 14.35
N ASP A 18 -2.60 -4.76 14.70
CA ASP A 18 -1.55 -5.40 13.91
C ASP A 18 -0.44 -5.93 14.84
N ILE A 19 -0.11 -7.21 14.70
CA ILE A 19 0.96 -7.88 15.45
C ILE A 19 2.36 -7.40 15.05
N THR A 20 2.51 -6.93 13.80
CA THR A 20 3.75 -6.33 13.29
C THR A 20 3.81 -4.81 13.52
N GLY A 21 2.75 -4.24 14.12
CA GLY A 21 2.75 -2.85 14.55
C GLY A 21 3.66 -2.57 15.75
N ALA A 22 3.86 -1.29 16.08
CA ALA A 22 4.79 -0.87 17.13
C ALA A 22 4.57 -1.57 18.49
N THR A 23 3.32 -1.64 18.96
CA THR A 23 2.97 -2.33 20.21
C THR A 23 3.24 -3.83 20.13
N GLY A 24 2.78 -4.50 19.06
CA GLY A 24 2.94 -5.94 18.89
C GLY A 24 4.41 -6.35 18.84
N MET A 25 5.21 -5.62 18.05
CA MET A 25 6.65 -5.87 17.93
C MET A 25 7.42 -5.61 19.23
N ARG A 26 7.06 -4.57 19.99
CA ARG A 26 7.66 -4.31 21.32
C ARG A 26 7.42 -5.49 22.26
N ILE A 27 6.20 -5.99 22.32
CA ILE A 27 5.82 -7.13 23.16
C ILE A 27 6.52 -8.41 22.69
N ILE A 28 6.48 -8.71 21.39
CA ILE A 28 7.12 -9.91 20.83
C ILE A 28 8.64 -9.91 21.09
N ARG A 29 9.31 -8.78 20.90
CA ARG A 29 10.74 -8.63 21.18
C ARG A 29 11.05 -8.83 22.67
N ALA A 30 10.20 -8.33 23.56
CA ALA A 30 10.36 -8.55 25.00
C ALA A 30 10.18 -10.03 25.39
N ILE A 31 9.20 -10.73 24.82
CA ILE A 31 9.00 -12.17 25.03
C ILE A 31 10.25 -12.96 24.60
N VAL A 32 10.80 -12.65 23.43
CA VAL A 32 12.03 -13.29 22.93
C VAL A 32 13.24 -12.94 23.80
N ALA A 33 13.30 -11.73 24.38
CA ALA A 33 14.33 -11.34 25.34
C ALA A 33 14.19 -12.02 26.73
N GLY A 34 13.12 -12.78 26.95
CA GLY A 34 12.90 -13.56 28.17
C GLY A 34 11.90 -12.96 29.16
N GLU A 35 11.23 -11.85 28.82
CA GLU A 35 10.16 -11.30 29.64
C GLU A 35 8.91 -12.19 29.54
N ARG A 36 8.35 -12.56 30.70
CA ARG A 36 7.21 -13.48 30.82
C ARG A 36 6.09 -12.90 31.68
N ASN A 37 6.32 -11.77 32.33
CA ASN A 37 5.32 -11.13 33.16
C ASN A 37 4.32 -10.37 32.26
N ALA A 38 3.07 -10.88 32.22
CA ALA A 38 2.01 -10.29 31.42
C ALA A 38 1.70 -8.83 31.82
N ALA A 39 1.86 -8.46 33.09
CA ALA A 39 1.66 -7.08 33.55
C ALA A 39 2.74 -6.15 32.98
N THR A 40 4.01 -6.57 33.03
CA THR A 40 5.12 -5.81 32.43
C THR A 40 4.91 -5.65 30.92
N LEU A 41 4.58 -6.73 30.21
CA LEU A 41 4.34 -6.69 28.77
C LEU A 41 3.15 -5.79 28.39
N ALA A 42 2.06 -5.80 29.18
CA ALA A 42 0.90 -4.96 28.92
C ALA A 42 1.21 -3.46 29.08
N THR A 43 2.15 -3.09 29.95
CA THR A 43 2.60 -1.69 30.07
C THR A 43 3.37 -1.18 28.86
N MET A 44 3.91 -2.09 28.02
CA MET A 44 4.65 -1.73 26.81
C MET A 44 3.76 -1.23 25.66
N ARG A 45 2.44 -1.20 25.88
CA ARG A 45 1.44 -0.72 24.92
C ARG A 45 1.64 0.76 24.60
N ASP A 46 1.54 1.10 23.32
CA ASP A 46 1.44 2.50 22.90
C ASP A 46 0.14 3.15 23.40
N THR A 47 0.20 4.44 23.76
CA THR A 47 -0.95 5.25 24.20
C THR A 47 -2.11 5.27 23.20
N ARG A 48 -1.84 5.08 21.91
CA ARG A 48 -2.85 5.08 20.83
C ARG A 48 -3.59 3.75 20.69
N CYS A 49 -3.18 2.71 21.43
CA CYS A 49 -3.86 1.43 21.40
C CYS A 49 -5.21 1.54 22.12
N LYS A 50 -6.29 1.18 21.43
CA LYS A 50 -7.66 1.27 21.94
C LYS A 50 -7.93 0.30 23.10
N SER A 51 -7.24 -0.83 23.12
CA SER A 51 -7.44 -1.89 24.10
C SER A 51 -6.82 -1.52 25.44
N SER A 52 -7.55 -1.73 26.53
CA SER A 52 -7.10 -1.46 27.90
C SER A 52 -5.86 -2.29 28.29
N VAL A 53 -5.17 -1.90 29.37
CA VAL A 53 -3.95 -2.61 29.80
C VAL A 53 -4.34 -4.00 30.29
N GLU A 54 -5.45 -4.06 31.00
CA GLU A 54 -6.07 -5.25 31.56
C GLU A 54 -6.42 -6.24 30.44
N THR A 55 -7.06 -5.77 29.35
CA THR A 55 -7.41 -6.63 28.20
C THR A 55 -6.15 -7.21 27.53
N ILE A 56 -5.09 -6.41 27.38
CA ILE A 56 -3.83 -6.90 26.80
C ILE A 56 -3.16 -7.90 27.73
N GLN A 57 -3.13 -7.62 29.04
CA GLN A 57 -2.59 -8.52 30.04
C GLN A 57 -3.29 -9.88 29.97
N SER A 58 -4.63 -9.91 29.93
CA SER A 58 -5.39 -11.16 29.79
C SER A 58 -5.04 -11.94 28.52
N ALA A 59 -4.80 -11.25 27.40
CA ALA A 59 -4.42 -11.89 26.14
C ALA A 59 -2.97 -12.41 26.10
N LEU A 60 -2.14 -12.01 27.08
CA LEU A 60 -0.75 -12.44 27.24
C LEU A 60 -0.58 -13.52 28.31
N VAL A 61 -1.67 -13.98 28.92
CA VAL A 61 -1.67 -15.16 29.80
C VAL A 61 -1.64 -16.41 28.94
N GLY A 62 -0.51 -17.13 28.97
CA GLY A 62 -0.30 -18.30 28.13
C GLY A 62 0.87 -19.16 28.61
N ASN A 63 1.22 -20.16 27.80
CA ASN A 63 2.28 -21.12 28.09
C ASN A 63 3.55 -20.81 27.29
N TYR A 64 4.57 -20.29 27.97
CA TYR A 64 5.84 -19.86 27.38
C TYR A 64 6.87 -21.00 27.32
N GLN A 65 6.49 -22.11 26.67
CA GLN A 65 7.39 -23.26 26.47
C GLN A 65 8.58 -22.88 25.58
N PRO A 66 9.79 -23.37 25.89
CA PRO A 66 11.02 -22.95 25.21
C PRO A 66 11.00 -23.27 23.71
N GLU A 67 10.32 -24.34 23.27
CA GLU A 67 10.21 -24.72 21.86
C GLU A 67 9.40 -23.69 21.05
N HIS A 68 8.34 -23.15 21.65
CA HIS A 68 7.49 -22.15 21.00
C HIS A 68 8.14 -20.76 21.02
N VAL A 69 8.83 -20.42 22.11
CA VAL A 69 9.62 -19.18 22.18
C VAL A 69 10.77 -19.22 21.16
N PHE A 70 11.42 -20.37 20.99
CA PHE A 70 12.43 -20.57 19.95
C PHE A 70 11.85 -20.37 18.55
N ALA A 71 10.69 -20.99 18.26
CA ALA A 71 10.02 -20.80 16.96
C ALA A 71 9.60 -19.34 16.73
N LEU A 72 9.19 -18.61 17.79
CA LEU A 72 8.90 -17.18 17.71
C LEU A 72 10.16 -16.37 17.40
N ALA A 73 11.29 -16.68 18.06
CA ALA A 73 12.57 -16.02 17.83
C ALA A 73 13.06 -16.20 16.38
N GLN A 74 12.96 -17.41 15.83
CA GLN A 74 13.30 -17.68 14.43
C GLN A 74 12.41 -16.88 13.46
N ALA A 75 11.10 -16.84 13.71
CA ALA A 75 10.18 -16.07 12.89
C ALA A 75 10.43 -14.55 12.97
N LEU A 76 10.83 -14.05 14.15
CA LEU A 76 11.20 -12.65 14.36
C LEU A 76 12.49 -12.31 13.61
N ALA A 77 13.50 -13.18 13.67
CA ALA A 77 14.76 -12.97 12.95
C ALA A 77 14.54 -12.91 11.43
N MET A 78 13.71 -13.81 10.87
CA MET A 78 13.33 -13.75 9.45
C MET A 78 12.58 -12.46 9.10
N TYR A 79 11.68 -12.01 9.98
CA TYR A 79 10.96 -10.76 9.77
C TYR A 79 11.92 -9.56 9.73
N ASP A 80 12.82 -9.44 10.71
CA ASP A 80 13.81 -8.36 10.77
C ASP A 80 14.75 -8.40 9.53
N ALA A 81 15.16 -9.59 9.09
CA ALA A 81 15.94 -9.75 7.87
C ALA A 81 15.18 -9.27 6.62
N TYR A 82 13.90 -9.60 6.49
CA TYR A 82 13.09 -9.10 5.38
C TYR A 82 12.86 -7.59 5.43
N GLN A 83 12.67 -7.01 6.62
CA GLN A 83 12.58 -5.56 6.75
C GLN A 83 13.87 -4.86 6.26
N ALA A 84 15.04 -5.39 6.63
CA ALA A 84 16.30 -4.85 6.15
C ALA A 84 16.44 -4.95 4.62
N GLN A 85 16.01 -6.06 4.01
CA GLN A 85 16.02 -6.20 2.54
C GLN A 85 15.02 -5.25 1.86
N LEU A 86 13.86 -5.01 2.46
CA LEU A 86 12.89 -4.03 1.95
C LEU A 86 13.47 -2.61 1.98
N GLU A 87 14.20 -2.24 3.03
CA GLU A 87 14.87 -0.93 3.11
C GLU A 87 15.93 -0.77 2.00
N VAL A 88 16.67 -1.83 1.68
CA VAL A 88 17.62 -1.82 0.55
C VAL A 88 16.88 -1.61 -0.78
N CYS A 89 15.75 -2.28 -0.99
CA CYS A 89 14.91 -2.08 -2.16
C CYS A 89 14.39 -0.64 -2.25
N ASP A 90 13.88 -0.08 -1.14
CA ASP A 90 13.40 1.30 -1.07
C ASP A 90 14.49 2.31 -1.49
N GLN A 91 15.73 2.09 -1.04
CA GLN A 91 16.88 2.91 -1.43
C GLN A 91 17.18 2.81 -2.94
N GLN A 92 17.15 1.60 -3.51
CA GLN A 92 17.37 1.39 -4.94
C GLN A 92 16.27 2.04 -5.80
N ILE A 93 15.01 1.97 -5.34
CA ILE A 93 13.89 2.65 -5.99
C ILE A 93 14.11 4.16 -5.94
N ALA A 94 14.47 4.72 -4.78
CA ALA A 94 14.73 6.15 -4.64
C ALA A 94 15.84 6.63 -5.59
N GLN A 95 16.96 5.90 -5.65
CA GLN A 95 18.07 6.21 -6.56
C GLN A 95 17.66 6.13 -8.04
N SER A 96 16.88 5.12 -8.40
CA SER A 96 16.37 4.95 -9.76
C SER A 96 15.45 6.11 -10.16
N LEU A 97 14.55 6.52 -9.26
CA LEU A 97 13.67 7.66 -9.49
C LEU A 97 14.44 8.98 -9.58
N GLN A 98 15.46 9.18 -8.74
CA GLN A 98 16.33 10.37 -8.83
C GLN A 98 17.04 10.45 -10.18
N ARG A 99 17.65 9.35 -10.65
CA ARG A 99 18.31 9.30 -11.96
C ARG A 99 17.35 9.64 -13.10
N LEU A 100 16.12 9.11 -13.05
CA LEU A 100 15.11 9.41 -14.06
C LEU A 100 14.61 10.86 -13.97
N SER A 101 14.51 11.43 -12.77
CA SER A 101 14.11 12.83 -12.57
C SER A 101 15.14 13.83 -13.11
N GLN A 102 16.45 13.51 -13.05
CA GLN A 102 17.51 14.36 -13.59
C GLN A 102 17.44 14.53 -15.11
N GLN A 103 16.86 13.56 -15.81
CA GLN A 103 16.68 13.63 -17.26
C GLN A 103 15.54 14.56 -17.68
N LYS A 104 14.75 15.06 -16.72
CA LYS A 104 13.60 15.91 -16.97
C LYS A 104 13.80 17.30 -16.41
N SER A 105 13.19 18.28 -17.08
CA SER A 105 13.19 19.66 -16.60
C SER A 105 12.30 19.77 -15.36
N PRO A 106 12.69 20.57 -14.35
CA PRO A 106 11.87 20.76 -13.17
C PRO A 106 10.52 21.40 -13.55
N PRO A 107 9.41 20.98 -12.90
CA PRO A 107 8.10 21.57 -13.14
C PRO A 107 8.09 23.05 -12.78
N SER A 108 7.43 23.87 -13.60
CA SER A 108 7.31 25.32 -13.43
C SER A 108 6.37 25.72 -12.29
N GLU A 109 5.43 24.85 -11.92
CA GLU A 109 4.43 25.09 -10.89
C GLU A 109 4.86 24.48 -9.55
N PRO A 110 4.49 25.09 -8.42
CA PRO A 110 4.77 24.53 -7.10
C PRO A 110 3.87 23.32 -6.82
N LEU A 111 4.42 22.35 -6.08
CA LEU A 111 3.67 21.14 -5.69
C LEU A 111 2.40 21.53 -4.91
N PRO A 112 1.20 21.07 -5.34
CA PRO A 112 -0.05 21.38 -4.64
C PRO A 112 -0.07 20.77 -3.22
N LYS A 113 -0.98 21.25 -2.37
CA LYS A 113 -1.16 20.67 -1.03
C LYS A 113 -1.67 19.21 -1.15
N PRO A 114 -1.15 18.27 -0.35
CA PRO A 114 -1.63 16.89 -0.38
C PRO A 114 -3.08 16.81 0.07
N ARG A 115 -3.91 16.14 -0.74
CA ARG A 115 -5.35 15.96 -0.46
C ARG A 115 -5.61 15.08 0.76
N HIS A 116 -4.80 14.04 0.94
CA HIS A 116 -4.86 13.14 2.11
C HIS A 116 -3.53 13.09 2.84
N ARG A 117 -3.58 13.16 4.17
CA ARG A 117 -2.40 13.06 5.06
C ARG A 117 -2.25 11.69 5.72
N THR A 118 -3.18 10.77 5.48
CA THR A 118 -3.13 9.42 6.07
C THR A 118 -1.98 8.63 5.48
N ARG A 119 -1.06 8.16 6.34
CA ARG A 119 0.02 7.27 5.92
C ARG A 119 -0.60 5.94 5.47
N GLN A 120 -0.31 5.56 4.23
CA GLN A 120 -0.79 4.30 3.67
C GLN A 120 -0.06 3.12 4.33
N PRO A 121 -0.72 1.97 4.52
CA PRO A 121 -0.04 0.74 4.91
C PRO A 121 0.99 0.38 3.83
N ASN A 122 2.19 -0.01 4.25
CA ASN A 122 3.33 -0.33 3.37
C ASN A 122 3.81 0.85 2.50
N ALA A 123 3.70 2.09 3.00
CA ALA A 123 4.32 3.24 2.34
C ALA A 123 5.85 3.11 2.35
N LEU A 124 6.49 3.46 1.22
CA LEU A 124 7.95 3.54 1.10
C LEU A 124 8.53 4.54 2.11
N ASN A 125 9.78 4.33 2.50
CA ASN A 125 10.45 5.13 3.53
C ASN A 125 10.94 6.52 3.08
N PHE A 126 10.70 6.94 1.83
CA PHE A 126 11.09 8.24 1.30
C PHE A 126 9.90 8.99 0.68
N ASP A 127 10.08 10.29 0.40
CA ASP A 127 9.02 11.13 -0.18
C ASP A 127 8.83 10.87 -1.68
N VAL A 128 8.07 9.82 -1.98
CA VAL A 128 7.72 9.40 -3.34
C VAL A 128 6.97 10.51 -4.10
N ARG A 129 6.11 11.27 -3.43
CA ARG A 129 5.22 12.24 -4.06
C ARG A 129 6.01 13.36 -4.73
N THR A 130 6.99 13.92 -4.01
CA THR A 130 7.83 15.00 -4.54
C THR A 130 8.66 14.53 -5.73
N VAL A 131 9.26 13.33 -5.65
CA VAL A 131 10.08 12.80 -6.75
C VAL A 131 9.21 12.46 -7.97
N LEU A 132 8.02 11.89 -7.78
CA LEU A 132 7.08 11.65 -8.88
C LEU A 132 6.61 12.95 -9.54
N TYR A 133 6.39 14.01 -8.75
CA TYR A 133 6.02 15.31 -9.31
C TYR A 133 7.12 15.89 -10.19
N GLN A 134 8.39 15.76 -9.79
CA GLN A 134 9.53 16.14 -10.63
C GLN A 134 9.61 15.32 -11.92
N LEU A 135 9.30 14.02 -11.84
CA LEU A 135 9.37 13.11 -12.96
C LEU A 135 8.19 13.27 -13.95
N VAL A 136 6.98 13.50 -13.46
CA VAL A 136 5.76 13.48 -14.28
C VAL A 136 5.30 14.90 -14.61
N GLY A 137 5.61 15.88 -13.76
CA GLY A 137 5.13 17.26 -13.86
C GLY A 137 3.69 17.47 -13.35
N VAL A 138 2.96 16.38 -13.08
CA VAL A 138 1.59 16.38 -12.59
C VAL A 138 1.49 15.55 -11.32
N ASP A 139 0.78 16.05 -10.31
CA ASP A 139 0.57 15.33 -9.07
C ASP A 139 -0.62 14.36 -9.17
N LEU A 140 -0.32 13.10 -9.50
CA LEU A 140 -1.31 12.02 -9.57
C LEU A 140 -2.03 11.76 -8.24
N THR A 141 -1.47 12.18 -7.11
CA THR A 141 -2.07 11.97 -5.78
C THR A 141 -3.26 12.90 -5.49
N GLN A 142 -3.54 13.85 -6.38
CA GLN A 142 -4.76 14.67 -6.32
C GLN A 142 -6.01 13.89 -6.72
N ILE A 143 -5.84 12.81 -7.48
CA ILE A 143 -6.93 11.91 -7.88
C ILE A 143 -7.35 11.10 -6.66
N HIS A 144 -8.66 11.09 -6.38
CA HIS A 144 -9.19 10.36 -5.24
C HIS A 144 -8.89 8.86 -5.35
N GLY A 145 -8.45 8.25 -4.26
CA GLY A 145 -8.07 6.84 -4.22
C GLY A 145 -6.66 6.53 -4.76
N ILE A 146 -5.93 7.51 -5.31
CA ILE A 146 -4.54 7.34 -5.75
C ILE A 146 -3.58 7.85 -4.68
N GLY A 147 -2.96 6.93 -3.94
CA GLY A 147 -1.86 7.23 -3.03
C GLY A 147 -0.49 7.28 -3.74
N PRO A 148 0.56 7.82 -3.09
CA PRO A 148 1.91 7.92 -3.68
C PRO A 148 2.48 6.58 -4.16
N TYR A 149 2.25 5.49 -3.42
CA TYR A 149 2.69 4.14 -3.83
C TYR A 149 1.96 3.64 -5.09
N LEU A 150 0.65 3.90 -5.19
CA LEU A 150 -0.12 3.52 -6.37
C LEU A 150 0.27 4.36 -7.59
N ALA A 151 0.51 5.66 -7.39
CA ALA A 151 1.05 6.55 -8.42
C ALA A 151 2.41 6.06 -8.93
N LEU A 152 3.32 5.67 -8.03
CA LEU A 152 4.62 5.11 -8.41
C LEU A 152 4.45 3.86 -9.26
N ARG A 153 3.59 2.94 -8.82
CA ARG A 153 3.34 1.70 -9.57
C ARG A 153 2.74 1.98 -10.94
N LEU A 154 1.78 2.90 -11.03
CA LEU A 154 1.22 3.34 -12.31
C LEU A 154 2.31 3.84 -13.25
N VAL A 155 3.18 4.72 -12.77
CA VAL A 155 4.29 5.27 -13.57
C VAL A 155 5.32 4.20 -13.94
N ALA A 156 5.59 3.23 -13.07
CA ALA A 156 6.49 2.12 -13.36
C ALA A 156 5.97 1.21 -14.49
N GLU A 157 4.65 1.02 -14.57
CA GLU A 157 4.00 0.15 -15.57
C GLU A 157 3.70 0.88 -16.89
N CYS A 158 3.21 2.11 -16.80
CA CYS A 158 2.81 2.90 -17.97
C CYS A 158 4.00 3.66 -18.58
N GLY A 159 5.06 3.87 -17.81
CA GLY A 159 6.09 4.85 -18.11
C GLY A 159 5.60 6.29 -17.88
N THR A 160 6.41 7.25 -18.32
CA THR A 160 6.09 8.68 -18.21
C THR A 160 5.67 9.31 -19.54
N ASP A 161 5.58 8.51 -20.58
CA ASP A 161 5.26 8.94 -21.94
C ASP A 161 3.91 8.36 -22.35
N MET A 162 2.89 9.23 -22.36
CA MET A 162 1.53 8.85 -22.72
C MET A 162 1.29 8.87 -24.24
N SER A 163 2.25 9.34 -25.05
CA SER A 163 2.15 9.38 -26.52
C SER A 163 2.09 7.99 -27.15
N ARG A 164 2.49 6.95 -26.40
CA ARG A 164 2.37 5.53 -26.77
C ARG A 164 0.94 5.11 -27.05
N TRP A 165 -0.05 5.80 -26.48
CA TRP A 165 -1.46 5.56 -26.76
C TRP A 165 -2.04 6.66 -27.65
N ARG A 166 -2.73 6.25 -28.73
CA ARG A 166 -3.33 7.19 -29.70
C ARG A 166 -4.39 8.09 -29.08
N THR A 167 -5.13 7.60 -28.10
CA THR A 167 -6.11 8.38 -27.32
C THR A 167 -6.20 7.81 -25.91
N ALA A 168 -6.73 8.59 -24.97
CA ALA A 168 -6.94 8.10 -23.62
C ALA A 168 -7.92 6.90 -23.55
N HIS A 169 -8.83 6.74 -24.53
CA HIS A 169 -9.65 5.52 -24.64
C HIS A 169 -8.82 4.26 -24.92
N HIS A 170 -7.73 4.37 -25.68
CA HIS A 170 -6.83 3.23 -25.90
C HIS A 170 -6.07 2.88 -24.61
N PHE A 171 -5.70 3.89 -23.83
CA PHE A 171 -5.09 3.71 -22.52
C PHE A 171 -6.04 3.03 -21.53
N THR A 172 -7.29 3.49 -21.41
CA THR A 172 -8.28 2.88 -20.50
C THR A 172 -8.70 1.47 -20.92
N SER A 173 -8.71 1.18 -22.22
CA SER A 173 -8.89 -0.17 -22.75
C SER A 173 -7.70 -1.08 -22.42
N TRP A 174 -6.46 -0.57 -22.51
CA TRP A 174 -5.24 -1.27 -22.12
C TRP A 174 -5.21 -1.58 -20.61
N LEU A 175 -5.61 -0.62 -19.77
CA LEU A 175 -5.79 -0.81 -18.33
C LEU A 175 -6.97 -1.74 -17.96
N THR A 176 -7.73 -2.21 -18.95
CA THR A 176 -8.95 -3.01 -18.79
C THR A 176 -9.99 -2.35 -17.88
N LEU A 177 -10.06 -1.01 -17.90
CA LEU A 177 -11.11 -0.25 -17.20
C LEU A 177 -12.38 -0.13 -18.06
N ALA A 178 -12.22 -0.16 -19.38
CA ALA A 178 -13.34 -0.14 -20.30
C ALA A 178 -14.03 -1.52 -20.38
N PRO A 179 -15.39 -1.57 -20.42
CA PRO A 179 -16.13 -2.80 -20.61
C PRO A 179 -15.76 -3.45 -21.96
N GLY A 180 -15.58 -4.77 -21.97
CA GLY A 180 -15.35 -5.47 -23.24
C GLY A 180 -16.66 -5.64 -24.00
N CYS A 181 -16.83 -4.94 -25.13
CA CYS A 181 -18.02 -5.09 -25.98
C CYS A 181 -17.82 -6.22 -27.01
N ARG A 182 -18.19 -7.45 -26.66
CA ARG A 182 -18.18 -8.58 -27.60
C ARG A 182 -19.47 -8.54 -28.43
N ILE A 183 -19.40 -8.04 -29.65
CA ILE A 183 -20.56 -7.90 -30.55
C ILE A 183 -20.42 -8.89 -31.71
N SER A 184 -21.49 -9.61 -32.02
CA SER A 184 -21.59 -10.47 -33.21
C SER A 184 -22.95 -10.27 -33.89
N GLY A 185 -22.96 -10.08 -35.20
CA GLY A 185 -24.20 -9.88 -35.98
C GLY A 185 -25.07 -8.71 -35.47
N GLY A 186 -24.46 -7.65 -34.93
CA GLY A 186 -25.16 -6.50 -34.36
C GLY A 186 -25.75 -6.71 -32.95
N LYS A 187 -25.59 -7.90 -32.35
CA LYS A 187 -26.03 -8.18 -30.97
C LYS A 187 -24.83 -8.19 -30.01
N VAL A 188 -24.98 -7.53 -28.87
CA VAL A 188 -24.00 -7.55 -27.77
C VAL A 188 -24.10 -8.90 -27.06
N LEU A 189 -23.05 -9.71 -27.14
CA LEU A 189 -22.94 -11.01 -26.49
C LEU A 189 -22.44 -10.89 -25.05
N SER A 190 -21.52 -9.95 -24.79
CA SER A 190 -21.07 -9.60 -23.44
C SER A 190 -20.52 -8.17 -23.40
N ALA A 191 -20.65 -7.55 -22.23
CA ALA A 191 -20.20 -6.18 -21.94
C ALA A 191 -19.38 -6.10 -20.64
N TYR A 192 -18.88 -7.22 -20.13
CA TYR A 192 -18.20 -7.26 -18.84
C TYR A 192 -16.78 -6.68 -18.95
N THR A 193 -16.38 -5.93 -17.93
CA THR A 193 -15.01 -5.43 -17.79
C THR A 193 -14.08 -6.60 -17.49
N ARG A 194 -13.03 -6.79 -18.30
CA ARG A 194 -12.09 -7.90 -18.07
C ARG A 194 -11.42 -7.74 -16.71
N LEU A 195 -11.36 -8.83 -15.94
CA LEU A 195 -10.58 -8.85 -14.71
C LEU A 195 -9.08 -8.88 -15.08
N ALA A 196 -8.37 -7.78 -14.86
CA ALA A 196 -6.96 -7.67 -15.22
C ALA A 196 -6.05 -8.56 -14.36
N ILE A 197 -4.99 -9.12 -14.98
CA ILE A 197 -4.09 -10.07 -14.32
C ILE A 197 -2.87 -9.40 -13.63
N ALA A 198 -2.51 -8.14 -13.91
CA ALA A 198 -1.30 -7.55 -13.32
C ALA A 198 -1.44 -6.16 -12.68
N VAL A 199 -2.15 -5.21 -13.32
CA VAL A 199 -2.23 -3.80 -12.87
C VAL A 199 -3.67 -3.40 -12.56
N GLY A 200 -4.61 -3.79 -13.42
CA GLY A 200 -6.03 -3.48 -13.26
C GLY A 200 -6.74 -4.23 -12.13
N SER A 201 -6.22 -5.30 -11.51
CA SER A 201 -6.95 -6.03 -10.44
C SER A 201 -6.97 -5.32 -9.08
N ARG A 202 -5.98 -4.45 -8.78
CA ARG A 202 -6.03 -3.55 -7.60
C ARG A 202 -6.54 -2.17 -7.95
N ILE A 203 -6.29 -1.68 -9.18
CA ILE A 203 -6.95 -0.46 -9.68
C ILE A 203 -8.45 -0.69 -9.84
N ASN A 204 -8.92 -1.88 -10.23
CA ASN A 204 -10.34 -2.25 -10.24
C ASN A 204 -10.89 -2.48 -8.83
N ARG A 205 -10.08 -2.81 -7.83
CA ARG A 205 -10.57 -2.92 -6.43
C ARG A 205 -10.68 -1.53 -5.78
N VAL A 206 -9.77 -0.62 -6.12
CA VAL A 206 -9.91 0.82 -5.85
C VAL A 206 -11.03 1.41 -6.72
N GLY A 207 -11.21 0.94 -7.95
CA GLY A 207 -12.30 1.26 -8.87
C GLY A 207 -13.65 0.75 -8.37
N GLU A 208 -13.73 -0.45 -7.78
CA GLU A 208 -14.94 -0.97 -7.13
C GLU A 208 -15.22 -0.23 -5.81
N HIS A 209 -14.21 0.22 -5.06
CA HIS A 209 -14.43 1.12 -3.92
C HIS A 209 -14.76 2.57 -4.33
N ILE A 210 -14.28 3.04 -5.49
CA ILE A 210 -14.62 4.35 -6.08
C ILE A 210 -16.01 4.30 -6.72
N VAL A 211 -16.43 3.16 -7.30
CA VAL A 211 -17.72 2.96 -7.96
C VAL A 211 -18.81 2.51 -6.98
N ASN A 212 -18.49 1.70 -5.95
CA ASN A 212 -19.48 1.22 -4.96
C ASN A 212 -19.44 1.98 -3.60
N GLY A 213 -18.39 2.76 -3.32
CA GLY A 213 -18.24 3.49 -2.04
C GLY A 213 -18.44 5.00 -2.13
N VAL A 214 -18.58 5.56 -3.33
CA VAL A 214 -18.68 7.00 -3.56
C VAL A 214 -19.71 7.27 -4.67
N VAL A 215 -20.99 7.24 -4.31
CA VAL A 215 -21.95 8.15 -4.95
C VAL A 215 -21.51 9.56 -4.56
N GLY A 216 -20.52 10.10 -5.28
CA GLY A 216 -19.83 11.33 -4.89
C GLY A 216 -18.54 11.63 -5.65
N ARG A 217 -18.60 11.63 -6.99
CA ARG A 217 -17.65 12.34 -7.88
C ARG A 217 -16.18 11.90 -7.83
N CYS A 218 -15.87 10.73 -8.38
CA CYS A 218 -14.68 10.64 -9.23
C CYS A 218 -15.12 10.10 -10.58
N ASP A 219 -15.14 11.00 -11.55
CA ASP A 219 -15.53 10.69 -12.91
C ASP A 219 -14.35 9.94 -13.55
N PRO A 220 -14.55 8.83 -14.29
CA PRO A 220 -13.50 8.28 -15.15
C PRO A 220 -12.88 9.34 -16.07
N ALA A 221 -13.60 10.44 -16.33
CA ALA A 221 -13.09 11.65 -16.95
C ALA A 221 -11.91 12.29 -16.19
N ASP A 222 -11.76 12.17 -14.86
CA ASP A 222 -10.65 12.78 -14.10
C ASP A 222 -9.30 12.11 -14.40
N LEU A 223 -9.32 10.78 -14.59
CA LEU A 223 -8.15 10.01 -15.03
C LEU A 223 -7.86 10.29 -16.51
N LEU A 224 -8.91 10.46 -17.31
CA LEU A 224 -8.81 10.89 -18.70
C LEU A 224 -8.20 12.30 -18.80
N VAL A 225 -8.66 13.25 -18.00
CA VAL A 225 -8.20 14.64 -17.95
C VAL A 225 -6.77 14.70 -17.44
N ALA A 226 -6.37 13.92 -16.43
CA ALA A 226 -4.96 13.84 -16.02
C ALA A 226 -4.06 13.26 -17.12
N VAL A 227 -4.54 12.27 -17.87
CA VAL A 227 -3.83 11.69 -19.02
C VAL A 227 -3.82 12.64 -20.24
N GLU A 228 -4.89 13.40 -20.48
CA GLU A 228 -4.97 14.39 -21.56
C GLU A 228 -4.12 15.64 -21.22
N LEU A 229 -4.11 16.09 -19.95
CA LEU A 229 -3.20 17.14 -19.44
C LEU A 229 -1.72 16.73 -19.55
N GLN A 230 -1.42 15.45 -19.44
CA GLN A 230 -0.08 14.89 -19.69
C GLN A 230 0.27 14.82 -21.19
N ARG A 231 -0.73 14.90 -22.08
CA ARG A 231 -0.57 14.75 -23.53
C ARG A 231 -0.52 16.09 -24.27
N GLU A 232 -1.13 17.12 -23.72
CA GLU A 232 -1.16 18.49 -24.28
C GLU A 232 0.14 19.30 -24.00
N ARG A 233 1.15 18.70 -23.35
CA ARG A 233 2.49 19.28 -23.14
C ARG A 233 3.57 18.37 -23.71
#